data_AF-A0AAW8YL63-F1
#
_entry.id   AF-A0AAW8YL63-F1
#
_cell.length_a   1.000
_cell.length_b   1.000
_cell.length_c   1.000
_cell.angle_alpha   90.00
_cell.angle_beta   90.00
_cell.angle_gamma   90.00
#
_symmetry.space_group_name_H-M   'P 1'
#
loop_
_entity.id
_entity.type
_entity.pdbx_description
1 polymer ?
#
loop_
_entity_poly.entity_id
_entity_poly.type
_entity_poly.pdbx_seq_one_letter_code
_entity_poly.pdbx_strand_id
1 'polypeptide(L)' 'MKFPDFDAIKGYADSGLWSTDMVAEAVKCGNIIADQYKDITGEDYVAPKS' A
#
# COMPACT_ATOMS: atom_id res chain seq x y z
N MET A 1 -13.61 -9.94 -3.36
CA MET A 1 -13.02 -8.86 -2.55
C MET A 1 -11.63 -9.31 -2.14
N LYS A 2 -10.58 -8.67 -2.65
CA LYS A 2 -9.19 -8.98 -2.26
C LYS A 2 -8.88 -8.09 -1.06
N PHE A 3 -8.95 -8.69 0.12
CA PHE A 3 -8.51 -8.04 1.34
C PHE A 3 -6.98 -8.06 1.40
N PRO A 4 -6.31 -7.00 1.84
CA PRO A 4 -6.84 -5.68 2.22
C PRO A 4 -7.18 -4.77 1.02
N ASP A 5 -8.31 -4.06 1.10
CA ASP A 5 -8.71 -3.02 0.14
C ASP A 5 -7.99 -1.68 0.41
N PHE A 6 -8.04 -0.73 -0.54
CA PHE A 6 -7.40 0.59 -0.43
C PHE A 6 -7.65 1.30 0.91
N ASP A 7 -8.91 1.36 1.35
CA ASP A 7 -9.30 2.03 2.60
C ASP A 7 -8.65 1.37 3.83
N ALA A 8 -8.55 0.03 3.82
CA ALA A 8 -7.88 -0.71 4.89
C ALA A 8 -6.38 -0.41 4.90
N ILE A 9 -5.73 -0.43 3.73
CA ILE A 9 -4.29 -0.11 3.61
C ILE A 9 -4.03 1.33 4.02
N LYS A 10 -4.90 2.27 3.63
CA LYS A 10 -4.82 3.66 4.08
C LYS A 10 -4.94 3.77 5.58
N GLY A 11 -5.93 3.10 6.19
CA GLY A 11 -6.10 3.07 7.64
C GLY A 11 -4.90 2.44 8.36
N TYR A 12 -4.30 1.38 7.82
CA TYR A 12 -3.11 0.76 8.39
C TYR A 12 -1.86 1.64 8.27
N ALA A 13 -1.67 2.30 7.13
CA ALA A 13 -0.57 3.23 6.91
C ALA A 13 -0.71 4.46 7.83
N ASP A 14 -1.91 5.04 7.94
CA ASP A 14 -2.22 6.18 8.80
C ASP A 14 -2.07 5.83 10.29
N SER A 15 -2.46 4.60 10.67
CA SER A 15 -2.26 4.09 12.04
C SER A 15 -0.81 3.70 12.34
N GLY A 16 0.12 3.81 11.37
CA GLY A 16 1.50 3.36 11.51
C GLY A 16 1.67 1.85 11.66
N LEU A 17 0.62 1.07 11.35
CA LEU A 17 0.65 -0.40 11.38
C LEU A 17 1.37 -0.97 10.16
N TRP A 18 1.32 -0.26 9.03
CA TRP A 18 1.93 -0.68 7.77
C TRP A 18 3.01 0.29 7.34
N SER A 19 4.22 -0.25 7.12
CA SER A 19 5.29 0.47 6.45
C SER A 19 5.01 0.61 4.96
N THR A 20 5.63 1.58 4.31
CA THR A 20 5.64 1.76 2.85
C THR A 20 5.95 0.45 2.11
N ASP A 21 6.87 -0.36 2.61
CA ASP A 21 7.19 -1.70 2.08
C ASP A 21 5.97 -2.65 2.03
N MET A 22 5.12 -2.67 3.07
CA MET A 22 3.90 -3.49 3.11
C MET A 22 2.82 -2.96 2.17
N VAL A 23 2.64 -1.64 2.10
CA VAL A 23 1.74 -1.01 1.13
C VAL A 23 2.21 -1.37 -0.28
N ALA A 24 3.52 -1.45 -0.50
CA ALA A 24 4.11 -1.79 -1.77
C ALA A 24 3.91 -3.27 -2.13
N GLU A 25 3.99 -4.19 -1.16
CA GLU A 25 3.60 -5.58 -1.36
C GLU A 25 2.11 -5.73 -1.73
N ALA A 26 1.22 -4.92 -1.15
CA ALA A 26 -0.19 -4.92 -1.55
C ALA A 26 -0.41 -4.46 -3.00
N VAL A 27 0.40 -3.51 -3.51
CA VAL A 27 0.42 -3.18 -4.94
C VAL A 27 0.84 -4.39 -5.77
N LYS A 28 1.91 -5.08 -5.37
CA LYS A 28 2.41 -6.31 -6.03
C LYS A 28 1.37 -7.44 -6.03
N CYS A 29 0.61 -7.59 -4.94
CA CYS A 29 -0.43 -8.60 -4.79
C CYS A 29 -1.69 -8.28 -5.64
N GLY A 30 -1.75 -7.08 -6.22
CA GLY A 30 -2.88 -6.59 -7.01
C GLY A 30 -4.09 -6.25 -6.13
N ASN A 31 -3.84 -5.84 -4.88
CA ASN A 31 -4.86 -5.31 -3.98
C ASN A 31 -5.13 -3.83 -4.25
N ILE A 32 -4.08 -3.08 -4.59
CA ILE A 32 -4.13 -1.67 -4.99
C ILE A 32 -3.21 -1.41 -6.19
N ILE A 33 -3.32 -0.23 -6.80
CA ILE A 33 -2.43 0.22 -7.88
C ILE A 33 -1.36 1.20 -7.35
N ALA A 34 -0.28 1.39 -8.11
CA ALA A 34 0.79 2.34 -7.75
C ALA A 34 0.27 3.78 -7.51
N ASP A 35 -0.78 4.18 -8.22
CA ASP A 35 -1.42 5.49 -8.04
C ASP A 35 -2.06 5.63 -6.65
N GLN A 36 -2.74 4.58 -6.21
CA GLN A 36 -3.33 4.48 -4.88
C GLN A 36 -2.26 4.39 -3.78
N TYR A 37 -1.16 3.69 -4.03
CA TYR A 37 -0.02 3.70 -3.13
C TYR A 37 0.50 5.12 -2.90
N LYS A 38 0.63 5.90 -3.98
CA LYS A 38 1.09 7.29 -3.91
C LYS A 38 0.12 8.19 -3.16
N ASP A 39 -1.19 7.94 -3.28
CA ASP A 39 -2.22 8.67 -2.52
C ASP A 39 -2.18 8.34 -1.01
N ILE A 40 -1.86 7.10 -0.64
CA ILE A 40 -1.75 6.66 0.77
C ILE A 40 -0.46 7.15 1.41
N THR A 41 0.66 6.92 0.73
CA THR A 41 2.00 7.10 1.31
C THR A 41 2.59 8.48 1.02
N GLY A 42 2.06 9.19 0.01
CA GLY A 42 2.68 10.40 -0.52
C GLY A 42 3.98 10.16 -1.29
N GLU A 43 4.46 8.91 -1.36
CA GLU A 43 5.69 8.52 -2.03
C GLU A 43 5.41 7.81 -3.35
N ASP A 44 6.32 7.93 -4.30
CA ASP A 44 6.27 7.11 -5.51
C ASP A 44 6.45 5.64 -5.13
N TYR A 45 5.63 4.76 -5.73
CA TYR A 45 5.72 3.33 -5.49
C TYR A 45 7.10 2.80 -5.90
N VAL A 46 7.93 2.49 -4.91
CA VAL A 46 9.20 1.78 -5.10
C VAL A 46 8.94 0.32 -4.73
N ALA A 47 9.04 -0.57 -5.73
CA ALA A 47 8.89 -1.99 -5.47
C ALA A 47 9.91 -2.45 -4.40
N PRO A 48 9.46 -3.12 -3.33
CA PRO A 48 10.36 -3.54 -2.27
C PRO A 48 11.33 -4.57 -2.83
N LYS A 49 12.63 -4.32 -2.61
CA LYS A 49 13.70 -5.25 -2.98
C LYS A 49 13.65 -6.42 -2.00
N SER A 50 13.16 -7.55 -2.52
CA SER A 50 13.15 -8.86 -1.87
C SER A 50 14.53 -9.30 -1.39
#